data_AF-A0A1Z3N7G4-F1
#
_entry.id   AF-A0A1Z3N7G4-F1
#
_cell.length_a   1.000
_cell.length_b   1.000
_cell.length_c   1.000
_cell.angle_alpha   90.00
_cell.angle_beta   90.00
_cell.angle_gamma   90.00
#
_symmetry.space_group_name_H-M   'P 1'
#
loop_
_entity.id
_entity.type
_entity.pdbx_description
1 polymer ?
#
loop_
_entity_poly.entity_id
_entity_poly.type
_entity_poly.pdbx_seq_one_letter_code
_entity_poly.pdbx_strand_id
1 'polypeptide(L)'
;MAKILIALIISLSSVAQAADPLCYQKERNPNTRQAFTSADEYDAFRADWAEQNPGAGNPFSLIKAYNVYKSEKTKAEKMGTDKLAHCYIGCRISQETSYHTADYVGWLKEDRDITDCNYKTRFDEDDYKATARGAQFGESARDAAACESSCKQVYK
;
A
#
# COMPACT_ATOMS: atom_id res chain seq x y z
N MET A 1 42.63 -50.95 -41.59
CA MET A 1 42.49 -49.57 -41.09
C MET A 1 41.05 -49.35 -40.64
N ALA A 2 40.79 -49.47 -39.34
CA ALA A 2 39.45 -49.28 -38.77
C ALA A 2 39.27 -47.82 -38.36
N LYS A 3 38.28 -47.12 -38.94
CA LYS A 3 37.92 -45.75 -38.57
C LYS A 3 36.96 -45.81 -37.38
N ILE A 4 37.42 -45.36 -36.23
CA ILE A 4 36.61 -45.18 -35.02
C ILE A 4 35.78 -43.91 -35.22
N LEU A 5 34.45 -44.06 -35.33
CA LEU A 5 33.52 -42.94 -35.21
C LEU A 5 33.33 -42.62 -33.72
N ILE A 6 33.83 -41.48 -33.28
CA ILE A 6 33.54 -40.91 -31.97
C ILE A 6 32.21 -40.17 -32.10
N ALA A 7 31.13 -40.76 -31.56
CA ALA A 7 29.84 -40.08 -31.42
C ALA A 7 29.92 -39.12 -30.23
N LEU A 8 29.95 -37.82 -30.51
CA LEU A 8 29.91 -36.76 -29.51
C LEU A 8 28.44 -36.62 -29.03
N ILE A 9 28.13 -37.20 -27.87
CA ILE A 9 26.83 -37.01 -27.21
C ILE A 9 26.86 -35.63 -26.56
N ILE A 10 26.27 -34.64 -27.23
CA ILE A 10 26.04 -33.31 -26.66
C ILE A 10 24.83 -33.44 -25.73
N SER A 11 25.10 -33.61 -24.44
CA SER A 11 24.10 -33.52 -23.37
C SER A 11 23.57 -32.10 -23.33
N LEU A 12 22.44 -31.85 -24.00
CA LEU A 12 21.65 -30.63 -23.85
C LEU A 12 21.00 -30.62 -22.47
N SER A 13 21.77 -30.23 -21.46
CA SER A 13 21.24 -29.92 -20.13
C SER A 13 20.46 -28.61 -20.26
N SER A 14 19.16 -28.71 -20.51
CA SER A 14 18.24 -27.58 -20.39
C SER A 14 18.23 -27.12 -18.94
N VAL A 15 19.03 -26.10 -18.62
CA VAL A 15 18.85 -25.32 -17.40
C VAL A 15 17.49 -24.63 -17.52
N ALA A 16 16.47 -25.22 -16.90
CA ALA A 16 15.19 -24.56 -16.69
C ALA A 16 15.47 -23.31 -15.83
N GLN A 17 15.58 -22.15 -16.47
CA GLN A 17 15.54 -20.88 -15.76
C GLN A 17 14.13 -20.77 -15.18
N ALA A 18 14.03 -20.72 -13.85
CA ALA A 18 12.77 -20.43 -13.20
C ALA A 18 12.30 -19.07 -13.70
N ALA A 19 11.10 -19.03 -14.31
CA ALA A 19 10.50 -17.77 -14.71
C ALA A 19 10.36 -16.88 -13.47
N ASP A 20 10.60 -15.58 -13.64
CA ASP A 20 10.37 -14.62 -12.56
C ASP A 20 8.91 -14.73 -12.08
N PRO A 21 8.65 -14.69 -10.77
CA PRO A 21 7.29 -14.77 -10.27
C PRO A 21 6.43 -13.62 -10.80
N LEU A 22 5.20 -13.95 -11.19
CA LEU A 22 4.20 -12.97 -11.63
C LEU A 22 3.82 -12.05 -10.45
N CYS A 23 3.30 -10.86 -10.75
CA CYS A 23 3.02 -9.84 -9.72
C CYS A 23 2.13 -10.39 -8.59
N TYR A 24 1.04 -11.08 -8.92
CA TYR A 24 0.13 -11.66 -7.91
C TYR A 24 0.83 -12.65 -6.95
N GLN A 25 1.91 -13.31 -7.39
CA GLN A 25 2.71 -14.22 -6.55
C GLN A 25 3.65 -13.48 -5.58
N LYS A 26 3.83 -12.18 -5.81
CA LYS A 26 4.61 -11.27 -4.95
C LYS A 26 3.71 -10.40 -4.07
N GLU A 27 2.40 -10.40 -4.28
CA GLU A 27 1.44 -9.67 -3.46
C GLU A 27 0.83 -10.57 -2.39
N ARG A 28 0.47 -10.01 -1.24
CA ARG A 28 -0.14 -10.77 -0.14
C ARG A 28 -1.65 -10.66 -0.16
N ASN A 29 -2.34 -11.80 -0.28
CA ASN A 29 -3.77 -11.88 -0.07
C ASN A 29 -4.09 -11.39 1.36
N PRO A 30 -4.99 -10.40 1.53
CA PRO A 30 -5.29 -9.82 2.84
C PRO A 30 -5.94 -10.78 3.85
N ASN A 31 -6.69 -11.76 3.35
CA ASN A 31 -7.42 -12.74 4.14
C ASN A 31 -6.52 -13.88 4.63
N THR A 32 -5.65 -14.41 3.76
CA THR A 32 -4.80 -15.56 4.08
C THR A 32 -3.40 -15.16 4.53
N ARG A 33 -2.99 -13.93 4.23
CA ARG A 33 -1.63 -13.39 4.45
C ARG A 33 -0.54 -14.16 3.68
N GLN A 34 -0.92 -15.01 2.74
CA GLN A 34 -0.04 -15.71 1.79
C GLN A 34 -0.07 -15.02 0.43
N ALA A 35 0.75 -15.46 -0.52
CA ALA A 35 0.65 -14.99 -1.90
C ALA A 35 -0.73 -15.31 -2.50
N PHE A 36 -1.20 -14.50 -3.45
CA PHE A 36 -2.40 -14.86 -4.21
C PHE A 36 -2.17 -16.18 -4.95
N THR A 37 -3.21 -17.00 -5.05
CA THR A 37 -3.12 -18.34 -5.65
C THR A 37 -3.30 -18.31 -7.17
N SER A 38 -3.92 -17.26 -7.70
CA SER A 38 -4.16 -17.06 -9.13
C SER A 38 -4.23 -15.57 -9.52
N ALA A 39 -4.11 -15.30 -10.81
CA ALA A 39 -4.31 -13.95 -11.35
C ALA A 39 -5.76 -13.49 -11.20
N ASP A 40 -6.74 -14.37 -11.44
CA ASP A 40 -8.17 -14.05 -11.33
C ASP A 40 -8.58 -13.64 -9.91
N GLU A 41 -8.07 -14.33 -8.89
CA GLU A 41 -8.29 -13.98 -7.48
C GLU A 41 -7.74 -12.58 -7.15
N TYR A 42 -6.54 -12.28 -7.66
CA TYR A 42 -5.89 -10.99 -7.47
C TYR A 42 -6.61 -9.86 -8.21
N ASP A 43 -7.01 -10.09 -9.45
CA ASP A 43 -7.72 -9.09 -10.26
C ASP A 43 -9.12 -8.81 -9.71
N ALA A 44 -9.84 -9.82 -9.21
CA ALA A 44 -11.11 -9.63 -8.52
C ALA A 44 -10.93 -8.76 -7.26
N PHE A 45 -9.91 -9.04 -6.44
CA PHE A 45 -9.63 -8.24 -5.25
C PHE A 45 -9.31 -6.77 -5.60
N ARG A 46 -8.50 -6.54 -6.64
CA ARG A 46 -8.19 -5.17 -7.09
C ARG A 46 -9.41 -4.45 -7.64
N ALA A 47 -10.31 -5.15 -8.34
CA ALA A 47 -11.55 -4.57 -8.84
C ALA A 47 -12.44 -4.12 -7.67
N ASP A 48 -12.63 -4.98 -6.66
CA ASP A 48 -13.41 -4.65 -5.45
C ASP A 48 -12.82 -3.45 -4.70
N TRP A 49 -11.49 -3.33 -4.63
CA TRP A 49 -10.83 -2.17 -4.03
C TRP A 49 -10.96 -0.89 -4.87
N ALA A 50 -10.89 -1.01 -6.19
CA ALA A 50 -11.00 0.12 -7.11
C ALA A 50 -12.41 0.75 -7.08
N GLU A 51 -13.46 -0.02 -6.81
CA GLU A 51 -14.82 0.49 -6.62
C GLU A 51 -14.95 1.44 -5.42
N GLN A 52 -14.06 1.32 -4.43
CA GLN A 52 -14.02 2.18 -3.24
C GLN A 52 -13.24 3.47 -3.45
N ASN A 53 -12.70 3.72 -4.65
CA ASN A 53 -11.92 4.92 -4.93
C ASN A 53 -12.76 6.18 -4.69
N PRO A 54 -12.39 7.04 -3.72
CA PRO A 54 -13.18 8.24 -3.42
C PRO A 54 -13.08 9.30 -4.52
N GLY A 55 -12.18 9.13 -5.49
CA GLY A 55 -11.89 10.05 -6.58
C GLY A 55 -10.64 10.89 -6.28
N ALA A 56 -9.80 11.09 -7.30
CA ALA A 56 -8.63 11.95 -7.17
C ALA A 56 -9.07 13.43 -7.11
N GLY A 57 -8.71 14.10 -6.01
CA GLY A 57 -8.92 15.53 -5.86
C GLY A 57 -8.01 16.38 -6.75
N ASN A 58 -8.04 17.70 -6.53
CA ASN A 58 -7.18 18.66 -7.21
C ASN A 58 -5.68 18.27 -7.06
N PRO A 59 -4.88 18.23 -8.14
CA PRO A 59 -3.44 17.92 -8.08
C PRO A 59 -2.64 18.81 -7.11
N PHE A 60 -3.02 20.09 -6.94
CA PHE A 60 -2.36 20.96 -5.96
C PHE A 60 -2.58 20.48 -4.51
N SER A 61 -3.76 19.95 -4.20
CA SER A 61 -4.03 19.35 -2.89
C SER A 61 -3.20 18.09 -2.67
N LEU A 62 -2.98 17.27 -3.70
CA LEU A 62 -2.13 16.08 -3.60
C LEU A 62 -0.65 16.45 -3.37
N ILE A 63 -0.15 17.49 -4.03
CA ILE A 63 1.20 18.01 -3.77
C ILE A 63 1.32 18.50 -2.32
N LYS A 64 0.31 19.24 -1.84
CA LYS A 64 0.27 19.71 -0.44
C LYS A 64 0.22 18.54 0.54
N ALA A 65 -0.64 17.55 0.30
CA ALA A 65 -0.76 16.32 1.10
C ALA A 65 0.57 15.56 1.19
N TYR A 66 1.28 15.41 0.07
CA TYR A 66 2.61 14.79 0.05
C TYR A 66 3.63 15.56 0.90
N ASN A 67 3.63 16.89 0.84
CA ASN A 67 4.52 17.71 1.65
C ASN A 67 4.19 17.60 3.15
N VAL A 68 2.90 17.58 3.50
CA VAL A 68 2.45 17.34 4.88
C VAL A 68 2.93 15.97 5.36
N TYR A 69 2.67 14.90 4.59
CA TYR A 69 3.14 13.56 4.89
C TYR A 69 4.64 13.52 5.15
N LYS A 70 5.47 14.06 4.25
CA LYS A 70 6.93 14.09 4.43
C LYS A 70 7.34 14.79 5.73
N SER A 71 6.70 15.91 6.06
CA SER A 71 7.04 16.68 7.27
C SER A 71 6.60 15.99 8.57
N GLU A 72 5.52 15.22 8.53
CA GLU A 72 4.90 14.60 9.70
C GLU A 72 5.28 13.13 9.88
N LYS A 73 5.77 12.46 8.83
CA LYS A 73 6.07 11.02 8.79
C LYS A 73 6.89 10.54 9.99
N THR A 74 8.06 11.14 10.20
CA THR A 74 8.98 10.74 11.28
C THR A 74 8.35 10.88 12.67
N LYS A 75 7.42 11.84 12.84
CA LYS A 75 6.68 11.99 14.09
C LYS A 75 5.62 10.90 14.21
N ALA A 76 4.82 10.68 13.16
CA ALA A 76 3.77 9.67 13.12
C ALA A 76 4.31 8.26 13.43
N GLU A 77 5.44 7.87 12.82
CA GLU A 77 6.10 6.58 13.04
C GLU A 77 6.55 6.35 14.50
N LYS A 78 6.67 7.42 15.31
CA LYS A 78 7.04 7.36 16.72
C LYS A 78 5.84 7.40 17.67
N MET A 79 4.62 7.50 17.16
CA MET A 79 3.42 7.71 17.99
C MET A 79 2.94 6.46 18.73
N GLY A 80 3.48 5.28 18.40
CA GLY A 80 3.14 4.02 19.04
C GLY A 80 2.66 3.02 18.02
N THR A 81 1.35 2.90 17.84
CA THR A 81 0.77 1.93 16.91
C THR A 81 0.70 2.45 15.47
N ASP A 82 0.78 1.51 14.55
CA ASP A 82 0.61 1.71 13.10
C ASP A 82 -0.69 2.47 12.78
N LYS A 83 -1.82 2.01 13.33
CA LYS A 83 -3.14 2.64 13.14
C LYS A 83 -3.20 4.07 13.70
N LEU A 84 -2.51 4.35 14.81
CA LEU A 84 -2.39 5.71 15.33
C LEU A 84 -1.58 6.61 14.37
N ALA A 85 -0.51 6.11 13.78
CA ALA A 85 0.27 6.85 12.78
C ALA A 85 -0.58 7.17 11.54
N HIS A 86 -1.33 6.20 11.02
CA HIS A 86 -2.25 6.37 9.89
C HIS A 86 -3.34 7.41 10.20
N CYS A 87 -4.00 7.30 11.36
CA CYS A 87 -4.98 8.30 11.79
C CYS A 87 -4.37 9.71 11.88
N TYR A 88 -3.19 9.85 12.50
CA TYR A 88 -2.56 11.15 12.64
C TYR A 88 -2.23 11.77 11.29
N ILE A 89 -1.65 11.01 10.36
CA ILE A 89 -1.33 11.49 9.00
C ILE A 89 -2.61 11.91 8.26
N GLY A 90 -3.68 11.10 8.31
CA GLY A 90 -4.96 11.46 7.72
C GLY A 90 -5.51 12.79 8.26
N CYS A 91 -5.42 12.99 9.58
CA CYS A 91 -5.85 14.26 10.21
C CYS A 91 -4.99 15.44 9.78
N ARG A 92 -3.66 15.30 9.77
CA ARG A 92 -2.75 16.38 9.33
C ARG A 92 -2.98 16.76 7.87
N ILE A 93 -3.13 15.77 6.99
CA ILE A 93 -3.41 16.03 5.57
C ILE A 93 -4.75 16.76 5.43
N SER A 94 -5.81 16.28 6.09
CA SER A 94 -7.14 16.90 6.01
C SER A 94 -7.16 18.34 6.54
N GLN A 95 -6.53 18.61 7.70
CA GLN A 95 -6.42 19.97 8.26
C GLN A 95 -5.77 20.95 7.29
N GLU A 96 -4.79 20.47 6.52
CA GLU A 96 -4.04 21.30 5.58
C GLU A 96 -4.68 21.33 4.18
N THR A 97 -5.60 20.41 3.88
CA THR A 97 -6.19 20.28 2.55
C THR A 97 -7.71 20.14 2.66
N SER A 98 -8.22 18.91 2.72
CA SER A 98 -9.62 18.56 2.89
C SER A 98 -9.74 17.10 3.31
N TYR A 99 -10.90 16.74 3.87
CA TYR A 99 -11.28 15.35 4.11
C TYR A 99 -11.06 14.47 2.87
N HIS A 100 -11.62 14.88 1.73
CA HIS A 100 -11.59 14.12 0.48
C HIS A 100 -10.16 13.85 -0.02
N THR A 101 -9.24 14.82 0.14
CA THR A 101 -7.82 14.62 -0.23
C THR A 101 -7.15 13.58 0.67
N ALA A 102 -7.38 13.63 1.98
CA ALA A 102 -6.82 12.67 2.92
C ALA A 102 -7.40 11.26 2.73
N ASP A 103 -8.71 11.16 2.46
CA ASP A 103 -9.42 9.92 2.16
C ASP A 103 -8.84 9.25 0.89
N TYR A 104 -8.70 10.02 -0.20
CA TYR A 104 -8.05 9.54 -1.42
C TYR A 104 -6.60 9.10 -1.20
N VAL A 105 -5.81 9.84 -0.42
CA VAL A 105 -4.41 9.46 -0.12
C VAL A 105 -4.35 8.15 0.67
N GLY A 106 -5.28 7.95 1.63
CA GLY A 106 -5.42 6.68 2.35
C GLY A 106 -5.74 5.53 1.39
N TRP A 107 -6.74 5.71 0.53
CA TRP A 107 -7.11 4.72 -0.48
C TRP A 107 -5.95 4.38 -1.41
N LEU A 108 -5.27 5.41 -1.93
CA LEU A 108 -4.15 5.29 -2.88
C LEU A 108 -2.95 4.57 -2.27
N LYS A 109 -2.68 4.74 -0.97
CA LYS A 109 -1.64 3.95 -0.31
C LYS A 109 -1.99 2.48 -0.45
N GLU A 110 -3.18 2.07 0.02
CA GLU A 110 -3.51 0.65 0.06
C GLU A 110 -3.62 0.03 -1.34
N ASP A 111 -4.07 0.81 -2.33
CA ASP A 111 -4.02 0.42 -3.76
C ASP A 111 -2.58 0.13 -4.24
N ARG A 112 -1.62 0.96 -3.83
CA ARG A 112 -0.20 0.75 -4.16
C ARG A 112 0.39 -0.48 -3.46
N ASP A 113 -0.05 -0.76 -2.25
CA ASP A 113 0.40 -1.91 -1.47
C ASP A 113 -0.19 -3.25 -1.95
N ILE A 114 -1.07 -3.21 -2.96
CA ILE A 114 -1.54 -4.38 -3.72
C ILE A 114 -1.19 -4.30 -5.21
N THR A 115 -0.32 -3.37 -5.63
CA THR A 115 0.06 -3.23 -7.04
C THR A 115 1.55 -2.98 -7.26
N ASP A 116 2.37 -2.89 -6.22
CA ASP A 116 3.81 -2.63 -6.32
C ASP A 116 4.66 -3.90 -6.53
N CYS A 117 4.02 -5.06 -6.67
CA CYS A 117 4.58 -6.38 -6.88
C CYS A 117 5.65 -6.75 -5.84
N ASN A 118 5.39 -6.41 -4.58
CA ASN A 118 6.38 -6.49 -3.51
C ASN A 118 5.83 -7.18 -2.25
N TYR A 119 6.42 -8.31 -1.88
CA TYR A 119 5.91 -9.10 -0.75
C TYR A 119 6.07 -8.43 0.63
N LYS A 120 6.85 -7.34 0.70
CA LYS A 120 7.16 -6.62 1.94
C LYS A 120 6.13 -5.54 2.26
N THR A 121 5.48 -4.99 1.25
CA THR A 121 4.30 -4.14 1.42
C THR A 121 3.09 -5.02 1.70
N ARG A 122 2.04 -4.42 2.26
CA ARG A 122 0.82 -5.16 2.53
C ARG A 122 -0.36 -4.21 2.53
N PHE A 123 -1.39 -4.62 1.82
CA PHE A 123 -2.72 -4.11 2.04
C PHE A 123 -3.13 -4.29 3.50
N ASP A 124 -3.67 -3.23 4.06
CA ASP A 124 -4.41 -3.29 5.31
C ASP A 124 -5.57 -2.31 5.26
N GLU A 125 -6.79 -2.83 5.08
CA GLU A 125 -8.00 -2.00 5.04
C GLU A 125 -8.19 -1.20 6.34
N ASP A 126 -7.67 -1.70 7.46
CA ASP A 126 -7.74 -0.99 8.73
C ASP A 126 -6.79 0.23 8.75
N ASP A 127 -5.71 0.25 7.96
CA ASP A 127 -4.87 1.44 7.75
C ASP A 127 -5.60 2.51 6.95
N TYR A 128 -6.32 2.11 5.91
CA TYR A 128 -7.21 3.02 5.19
C TYR A 128 -8.28 3.59 6.12
N LYS A 129 -9.00 2.74 6.87
CA LYS A 129 -10.04 3.17 7.82
C LYS A 129 -9.49 4.12 8.89
N ALA A 130 -8.30 3.84 9.41
CA ALA A 130 -7.65 4.73 10.36
C ALA A 130 -7.33 6.09 9.73
N THR A 131 -6.80 6.09 8.50
CA THR A 131 -6.51 7.32 7.73
C THR A 131 -7.78 8.13 7.48
N ALA A 132 -8.87 7.49 7.03
CA ALA A 132 -10.17 8.13 6.81
C ALA A 132 -10.77 8.67 8.10
N ARG A 133 -10.65 7.95 9.23
CA ARG A 133 -11.06 8.44 10.54
C ARG A 133 -10.27 9.67 10.97
N GLY A 134 -8.96 9.65 10.74
CA GLY A 134 -8.08 10.81 10.90
C GLY A 134 -8.55 12.00 10.06
N ALA A 135 -8.89 11.77 8.79
CA ALA A 135 -9.36 12.80 7.88
C ALA A 135 -10.59 13.54 8.43
N GLN A 136 -11.53 12.83 9.06
CA GLN A 136 -12.71 13.42 9.72
C GLN A 136 -12.30 14.35 10.88
N PHE A 137 -11.30 13.96 11.68
CA PHE A 137 -10.79 14.84 12.73
C PHE A 137 -10.13 16.11 12.16
N GLY A 138 -9.45 15.98 11.03
CA GLY A 138 -8.75 17.09 10.38
C GLY A 138 -9.66 18.24 9.95
N GLU A 139 -10.93 17.98 9.67
CA GLU A 139 -11.90 19.02 9.27
C GLU A 139 -12.13 20.09 10.34
N SER A 140 -11.93 19.73 11.62
CA SER A 140 -12.16 20.62 12.76
C SER A 140 -10.96 20.79 13.69
N ALA A 141 -9.88 20.01 13.49
CA ALA A 141 -8.67 20.14 14.26
C ALA A 141 -8.03 21.51 14.02
N ARG A 142 -7.68 22.21 15.11
CA ARG A 142 -7.09 23.56 15.04
C ARG A 142 -5.59 23.56 14.75
N ASP A 143 -4.91 22.50 15.17
CA ASP A 143 -3.47 22.33 15.05
C ASP A 143 -3.08 20.84 15.05
N ALA A 144 -1.78 20.56 14.97
CA ALA A 144 -1.25 19.21 15.00
C ALA A 144 -1.50 18.48 16.34
N ALA A 145 -1.54 19.21 17.47
CA ALA A 145 -1.76 18.61 18.78
C ALA A 145 -3.21 18.13 18.94
N ALA A 146 -4.18 18.85 18.38
CA ALA A 146 -5.58 18.44 18.31
C ALA A 146 -5.74 17.14 17.49
N CYS A 147 -5.02 17.02 16.36
CA CYS A 147 -4.97 15.77 15.58
C CYS A 147 -4.42 14.60 16.40
N GLU A 148 -3.28 14.79 17.05
CA GLU A 148 -2.65 13.77 17.87
C GLU A 148 -3.56 13.33 19.04
N SER A 149 -4.15 14.29 19.75
CA SER A 149 -5.06 14.02 20.87
C SER A 149 -6.29 13.24 20.42
N SER A 150 -6.91 13.63 19.30
CA SER A 150 -8.12 12.97 18.78
C SER A 150 -7.83 11.54 18.34
N CYS A 151 -6.72 11.31 17.64
CA CYS A 151 -6.34 9.96 17.23
C CYS A 151 -5.96 9.06 18.40
N LYS A 152 -5.26 9.57 19.43
CA LYS A 152 -4.92 8.82 20.65
C LYS A 152 -6.14 8.37 21.47
N GLN A 153 -7.28 9.04 21.32
CA GLN A 153 -8.53 8.62 21.98
C GLN A 153 -9.13 7.36 21.34
N VAL A 154 -8.83 7.11 20.06
CA VAL A 154 -9.37 5.98 19.29
C VAL A 154 -8.36 4.84 19.18
N TYR A 155 -7.10 5.17 18.88
CA TYR A 155 -6.01 4.23 18.65
C TYR A 155 -4.96 4.44 19.74
N LYS A 156 -4.88 3.49 20.69
CA LYS A 156 -3.90 3.48 21.78
C LYS A 156 -2.66 2.67 21.41
#